data_AF-A0A7C5FFU8-F1
#
_entry.id   AF-A0A7C5FFU8-F1
#
_cell.length_a   1.000
_cell.length_b   1.000
_cell.length_c   1.000
_cell.angle_alpha   90.00
_cell.angle_beta   90.00
_cell.angle_gamma   90.00
#
_symmetry.space_group_name_H-M   'P 1'
#
loop_
_entity.id
_entity.type
_entity.pdbx_description
1 polymer ?
#
loop_
_entity_poly.entity_id
_entity_poly.type
_entity_poly.pdbx_seq_one_letter_code
_entity_poly.pdbx_strand_id
1 'polypeptide(L)'
;MQESALPVKVQQSASKKELSADEKSTISGYFKKSYTKVKEQEKIDTEKADAENNQTKRKLSISISSILQRDKNISSLFDELNRSESVARVRERNISATSKDKNETDNSAKESSEEYTIEGSIEVADVKKQRSKSRREKRESKVSLAQKSLWLKAKKEPLKVALQRVGARVGDKIYIRIFKKSSELEVWIKAKKMRSYKLLKIYSICKYSGGLGPKQRVGDKKSPEGFYRVNYSALNPKSNFHLSFNLGFPNSYDRYHGYTGSYLMVHGKCASVGCYAMGDRNIDDIYMLVEKALLNGQLSVDVHIFPFRMSKPALAKYRKNRWYKFWKNLKVGYDAFENNHRVPRVIVEDGRYRVSIRR
;
A
#
# COMPACT_ATOMS: atom_id res chain seq x y z
N MET A 1 13.04 81.82 13.78
CA MET A 1 12.03 81.29 12.84
C MET A 1 11.49 80.00 13.44
N GLN A 2 10.16 79.98 13.65
CA GLN A 2 9.33 78.83 14.04
C GLN A 2 9.55 77.66 13.05
N GLU A 3 9.23 76.38 13.29
CA GLU A 3 8.01 75.84 13.90
C GLU A 3 8.11 74.31 14.12
N SER A 4 7.53 73.85 15.23
CA SER A 4 6.80 72.58 15.48
C SER A 4 7.35 71.19 15.13
N ALA A 5 7.45 70.37 16.18
CA ALA A 5 7.34 68.92 16.18
C ALA A 5 5.88 68.44 16.03
N LEU A 6 5.67 67.24 15.45
CA LEU A 6 4.82 66.12 15.97
C LEU A 6 4.79 64.93 14.96
N PRO A 7 4.54 63.68 15.41
CA PRO A 7 4.74 62.43 14.65
C PRO A 7 3.43 61.85 14.06
N VAL A 8 3.53 61.08 12.98
CA VAL A 8 2.39 60.35 12.39
C VAL A 8 2.59 58.83 12.47
N LYS A 9 1.75 58.18 13.29
CA LYS A 9 1.48 56.74 13.29
C LYS A 9 0.79 56.33 11.99
N VAL A 10 1.30 55.30 11.30
CA VAL A 10 0.57 54.61 10.22
C VAL A 10 -0.11 53.37 10.81
N GLN A 11 -1.43 53.47 11.03
CA GLN A 11 -2.31 52.30 11.15
C GLN A 11 -2.76 51.89 9.73
N GLN A 12 -2.48 50.66 9.32
CA GLN A 12 -3.11 50.05 8.14
C GLN A 12 -4.41 49.36 8.57
N SER A 13 -5.55 49.93 8.17
CA SER A 13 -6.83 49.25 8.10
C SER A 13 -7.18 49.00 6.63
N ALA A 14 -7.20 47.72 6.23
CA ALA A 14 -7.60 47.31 4.88
C ALA A 14 -9.14 47.31 4.79
N SER A 15 -9.69 48.29 4.07
CA SER A 15 -11.09 48.33 3.64
C SER A 15 -11.31 47.35 2.48
N LYS A 16 -12.23 46.39 2.66
CA LYS A 16 -12.76 45.56 1.57
C LYS A 16 -13.74 46.41 0.75
N LYS A 17 -13.39 46.76 -0.49
CA LYS A 17 -14.39 47.25 -1.47
C LYS A 17 -15.23 46.06 -1.93
N GLU A 18 -16.53 46.10 -1.66
CA GLU A 18 -17.50 45.23 -2.31
C GLU A 18 -17.72 45.68 -3.77
N LEU A 19 -17.63 44.73 -4.69
CA LEU A 19 -17.94 44.94 -6.12
C LEU A 19 -19.42 45.31 -6.30
N SER A 20 -19.68 46.27 -7.19
CA SER A 20 -21.02 46.73 -7.52
C SER A 20 -21.86 45.64 -8.20
N ALA A 21 -23.20 45.78 -8.17
CA ALA A 21 -24.11 44.80 -8.76
C ALA A 21 -23.89 44.62 -10.27
N ASP A 22 -23.51 45.69 -10.97
CA ASP A 22 -23.28 45.70 -12.42
C ASP A 22 -21.99 44.99 -12.83
N GLU A 23 -20.93 45.11 -12.01
CA GLU A 23 -19.67 44.38 -12.20
C GLU A 23 -19.85 42.88 -11.97
N LYS A 24 -20.66 42.49 -10.96
CA LYS A 24 -21.00 41.08 -10.69
C LYS A 24 -21.85 40.47 -11.81
N SER A 25 -22.78 41.25 -12.39
CA SER A 25 -23.60 40.83 -13.53
C SER A 25 -22.75 40.60 -14.78
N THR A 26 -21.84 41.53 -15.08
CA THR A 26 -20.95 41.46 -16.24
C THR A 26 -20.00 40.26 -16.15
N ILE A 27 -19.38 40.03 -14.99
CA ILE A 27 -18.49 38.87 -14.77
C ILE A 27 -19.28 37.56 -14.87
N SER A 28 -20.49 37.49 -14.32
CA SER A 28 -21.38 36.31 -14.42
C SER A 28 -21.75 35.98 -15.87
N GLY A 29 -22.01 37.00 -16.70
CA GLY A 29 -22.26 36.84 -18.14
C GLY A 29 -21.06 36.28 -18.91
N TYR A 30 -19.85 36.78 -18.62
CA TYR A 30 -18.61 36.28 -19.23
C TYR A 30 -18.30 34.82 -18.84
N PHE A 31 -18.53 34.45 -17.58
CA PHE A 31 -18.35 33.06 -17.13
C PHE A 31 -19.37 32.11 -17.76
N LYS A 32 -20.65 32.51 -17.87
CA LYS A 32 -21.67 31.67 -18.52
C LYS A 32 -21.36 31.42 -19.99
N LYS A 33 -20.94 32.45 -20.74
CA LYS A 33 -20.61 32.35 -22.17
C LYS A 33 -19.34 31.51 -22.42
N SER A 34 -18.37 31.58 -21.52
CA SER A 34 -17.16 30.75 -21.59
C SER A 34 -17.46 29.29 -21.21
N TYR A 35 -18.33 29.07 -20.24
CA TYR A 35 -18.72 27.73 -19.78
C TYR A 35 -19.56 26.96 -20.81
N THR A 36 -20.46 27.62 -21.53
CA THR A 36 -21.20 26.99 -22.64
C THR A 36 -20.29 26.59 -23.79
N LYS A 37 -19.31 27.44 -24.15
CA LYS A 37 -18.35 27.15 -25.23
C LYS A 37 -17.44 25.95 -24.91
N VAL A 38 -17.05 25.78 -23.64
CA VAL A 38 -16.27 24.61 -23.19
C VAL A 38 -17.12 23.34 -23.24
N LYS A 39 -18.39 23.37 -22.82
CA LYS A 39 -19.28 22.19 -22.89
C LYS A 39 -19.59 21.74 -24.31
N GLU A 40 -19.70 22.67 -25.25
CA GLU A 40 -19.94 22.35 -26.66
C GLU A 40 -18.70 21.69 -27.29
N GLN A 41 -17.50 22.15 -26.95
CA GLN A 41 -16.25 21.51 -27.37
C GLN A 41 -16.07 20.11 -26.75
N GLU A 42 -16.36 19.94 -25.45
CA GLU A 42 -16.35 18.62 -24.81
C GLU A 42 -17.30 17.64 -25.49
N LYS A 43 -18.48 18.09 -25.92
CA LYS A 43 -19.44 17.24 -26.64
C LYS A 43 -18.89 16.78 -28.00
N ILE A 44 -18.29 17.68 -28.77
CA ILE A 44 -17.68 17.38 -30.07
C ILE A 44 -16.51 16.39 -29.92
N ASP A 45 -15.67 16.58 -28.90
CA ASP A 45 -14.51 15.72 -28.65
C ASP A 45 -14.94 14.32 -28.18
N THR A 46 -16.06 14.22 -27.44
CA THR A 46 -16.63 12.94 -27.02
C THR A 46 -17.22 12.18 -28.20
N GLU A 47 -17.96 12.86 -29.09
CA GLU A 47 -18.53 12.26 -30.30
C GLU A 47 -17.44 11.77 -31.28
N LYS A 48 -16.33 12.49 -31.42
CA LYS A 48 -15.16 12.03 -32.19
C LYS A 48 -14.48 10.80 -31.58
N ALA A 49 -14.30 10.78 -30.26
CA ALA A 49 -13.70 9.64 -29.57
C ALA A 49 -14.57 8.36 -29.68
N ASP A 50 -15.90 8.51 -29.64
CA ASP A 50 -16.82 7.39 -29.80
C ASP A 50 -16.85 6.85 -31.25
N ALA A 51 -16.68 7.72 -32.25
CA ALA A 51 -16.56 7.31 -33.65
C ALA A 51 -15.26 6.50 -33.92
N GLU A 52 -14.12 6.95 -33.40
CA GLU A 52 -12.83 6.24 -33.53
C GLU A 52 -12.83 4.89 -32.79
N ASN A 53 -13.48 4.81 -31.62
CA ASN A 53 -13.62 3.57 -30.86
C ASN A 53 -14.50 2.54 -31.60
N ASN A 54 -15.59 2.98 -32.24
CA ASN A 54 -16.44 2.10 -33.04
C ASN A 54 -15.74 1.59 -34.31
N GLN A 55 -14.92 2.42 -34.95
CA GLN A 55 -14.10 1.99 -36.09
C GLN A 55 -13.05 0.95 -35.67
N THR A 56 -12.45 1.12 -34.49
CA THR A 56 -11.47 0.18 -33.93
C THR A 56 -12.11 -1.15 -33.54
N LYS A 57 -13.32 -1.13 -32.94
CA LYS A 57 -14.10 -2.34 -32.63
C LYS A 57 -14.48 -3.13 -33.88
N ARG A 58 -14.85 -2.47 -34.99
CA ARG A 58 -15.13 -3.14 -36.27
C ARG A 58 -13.89 -3.81 -36.87
N LYS A 59 -12.71 -3.19 -36.77
CA LYS A 59 -11.44 -3.80 -37.21
C LYS A 59 -11.06 -5.02 -36.34
N LEU A 60 -11.29 -4.94 -35.03
CA LEU A 60 -11.08 -6.06 -34.11
C LEU A 60 -12.06 -7.21 -34.37
N SER A 61 -13.34 -6.93 -34.63
CA SER A 61 -14.34 -7.98 -34.89
C SER A 61 -14.05 -8.73 -36.20
N ILE A 62 -13.57 -8.05 -37.24
CA ILE A 62 -13.14 -8.69 -38.49
C ILE A 62 -11.92 -9.59 -38.24
N SER A 63 -10.95 -9.12 -37.44
CA SER A 63 -9.76 -9.91 -37.10
C SER A 63 -10.10 -11.15 -36.25
N ILE A 64 -10.99 -11.02 -35.27
CA ILE A 64 -11.41 -12.14 -34.41
C ILE A 64 -12.19 -13.20 -35.21
N SER A 65 -13.09 -12.79 -36.12
CA SER A 65 -13.80 -13.75 -36.98
C SER A 65 -12.85 -14.54 -37.89
N SER A 66 -11.76 -13.92 -38.37
CA SER A 66 -10.74 -14.60 -39.18
C SER A 66 -9.88 -15.59 -38.37
N ILE A 67 -9.73 -15.36 -37.06
CA ILE A 67 -9.00 -16.26 -36.15
C ILE A 67 -9.88 -17.45 -35.75
N LEU A 68 -11.16 -17.22 -35.46
CA LEU A 68 -12.11 -18.28 -35.09
C LEU A 68 -12.41 -19.27 -36.22
N GLN A 69 -12.26 -18.87 -37.48
CA GLN A 69 -12.33 -19.79 -38.63
C GLN A 69 -11.12 -20.73 -38.74
N ARG A 70 -9.97 -20.37 -38.14
CA ARG A 70 -8.76 -21.22 -38.11
C ARG A 70 -8.76 -22.24 -36.97
N ASP A 71 -9.54 -22.02 -35.90
CA ASP A 71 -9.57 -22.87 -34.70
C ASP A 71 -10.39 -24.16 -34.81
N LYS A 72 -11.22 -24.34 -35.85
CA LYS A 72 -11.98 -25.58 -36.05
C LYS A 72 -11.11 -26.82 -36.30
N ASN A 73 -9.82 -26.65 -36.61
CA ASN A 73 -8.85 -27.75 -36.78
C ASN A 73 -8.13 -28.17 -35.48
N ILE A 74 -8.32 -27.48 -34.35
CA ILE A 74 -7.59 -27.79 -33.09
C ILE A 74 -8.40 -28.71 -32.16
N SER A 75 -9.73 -28.76 -32.31
CA SER A 75 -10.60 -29.60 -31.47
C SER A 75 -10.36 -31.11 -31.64
N SER A 76 -9.91 -31.57 -32.82
CA SER A 76 -9.64 -33.00 -33.06
C SER A 76 -8.33 -33.47 -32.41
N LEU A 77 -7.36 -32.58 -32.21
CA LEU A 77 -6.07 -32.89 -31.59
C LEU A 77 -6.15 -33.04 -30.06
N PHE A 78 -7.16 -32.43 -29.43
CA PHE A 78 -7.33 -32.49 -27.96
C PHE A 78 -7.96 -33.80 -27.47
N ASP A 79 -8.74 -34.48 -28.30
CA ASP A 79 -9.39 -35.75 -27.94
C ASP A 79 -8.44 -36.95 -27.98
N GLU A 80 -7.35 -36.90 -28.76
CA GLU A 80 -6.29 -37.93 -28.77
C GLU A 80 -5.37 -37.87 -27.54
N LEU A 81 -5.09 -36.66 -27.03
CA LEU A 81 -4.25 -36.49 -25.84
C LEU A 81 -4.91 -37.02 -24.55
N ASN A 82 -6.22 -36.85 -24.41
CA ASN A 82 -6.96 -37.29 -23.22
C ASN A 82 -7.12 -38.82 -23.08
N ARG A 83 -6.89 -39.59 -24.16
CA ARG A 83 -6.87 -41.07 -24.09
C ARG A 83 -5.56 -41.65 -23.54
N SER A 84 -4.50 -40.86 -23.47
CA SER A 84 -3.19 -41.33 -22.99
C SER A 84 -2.98 -41.18 -21.47
N GLU A 85 -3.70 -40.27 -20.80
CA GLU A 85 -3.53 -40.01 -19.36
C GLU A 85 -4.32 -40.95 -18.44
N SER A 86 -5.34 -41.65 -18.94
CA SER A 86 -6.19 -42.56 -18.15
C SER A 86 -5.51 -43.89 -17.79
N VAL A 87 -4.40 -44.25 -18.44
CA VAL A 87 -3.63 -45.48 -18.17
C VAL A 87 -2.62 -45.29 -17.02
N ALA A 88 -2.24 -44.06 -16.69
CA ALA A 88 -1.19 -43.78 -15.70
C ALA A 88 -1.66 -43.75 -14.23
N ARG A 89 -2.98 -43.68 -13.95
CA ARG A 89 -3.51 -43.49 -12.59
C ARG A 89 -3.88 -44.75 -11.80
N VAL A 90 -3.61 -45.95 -12.34
CA VAL A 90 -3.90 -47.23 -11.64
C VAL A 90 -2.70 -47.72 -10.81
N ARG A 91 -1.51 -47.10 -10.91
CA ARG A 91 -0.28 -47.61 -10.27
C ARG A 91 0.12 -47.01 -8.91
N GLU A 92 -0.60 -46.02 -8.37
CA GLU A 92 -0.16 -45.32 -7.13
C GLU A 92 -0.96 -45.63 -5.85
N ARG A 93 -1.82 -46.65 -5.83
CA ARG A 93 -2.61 -47.01 -4.61
C ARG A 93 -2.02 -48.11 -3.72
N ASN A 94 -0.83 -48.64 -3.99
CA ASN A 94 -0.32 -49.83 -3.28
C ASN A 94 0.95 -49.62 -2.41
N ILE A 95 1.29 -48.39 -2.00
CA ILE A 95 2.43 -48.16 -1.10
C ILE A 95 2.08 -47.09 -0.06
N SER A 96 1.48 -47.49 1.06
CA SER A 96 1.64 -46.86 2.39
C SER A 96 0.68 -47.50 3.41
N ALA A 97 0.93 -48.77 3.71
CA ALA A 97 0.45 -49.41 4.94
C ALA A 97 1.64 -50.19 5.50
N THR A 98 2.29 -49.67 6.55
CA THR A 98 3.07 -50.38 7.59
C THR A 98 3.99 -49.39 8.32
N SER A 99 3.75 -49.20 9.62
CA SER A 99 4.75 -49.34 10.70
C SER A 99 4.29 -48.58 11.94
N LYS A 100 3.93 -49.36 12.95
CA LYS A 100 3.57 -49.01 14.33
C LYS A 100 4.82 -49.15 15.23
N ASP A 101 4.73 -48.54 16.41
CA ASP A 101 5.20 -49.02 17.73
C ASP A 101 6.43 -48.38 18.46
N LYS A 102 6.12 -47.98 19.73
CA LYS A 102 6.90 -48.06 21.00
C LYS A 102 8.03 -47.01 21.23
N ASN A 103 8.38 -46.53 22.43
CA ASN A 103 7.96 -46.79 23.83
C ASN A 103 8.38 -45.62 24.78
N GLU A 104 7.91 -45.74 26.03
CA GLU A 104 7.86 -44.91 27.25
C GLU A 104 9.16 -44.91 28.12
N THR A 105 9.41 -43.88 28.96
CA THR A 105 9.60 -43.91 30.45
C THR A 105 10.44 -42.75 31.08
N ASP A 106 9.86 -42.19 32.16
CA ASP A 106 10.37 -41.63 33.43
C ASP A 106 11.79 -41.04 33.63
N ASN A 107 11.90 -39.88 34.31
CA ASN A 107 12.12 -39.87 35.78
C ASN A 107 12.09 -38.47 36.45
N SER A 108 11.83 -38.54 37.74
CA SER A 108 11.42 -37.51 38.70
C SER A 108 12.54 -36.65 39.30
N ALA A 109 12.12 -35.50 39.84
CA ALA A 109 12.93 -34.50 40.54
C ALA A 109 13.06 -34.80 42.04
N LYS A 110 14.19 -34.36 42.63
CA LYS A 110 14.37 -34.19 44.08
C LYS A 110 15.08 -32.87 44.37
N GLU A 111 14.55 -32.16 45.37
CA GLU A 111 15.09 -30.96 46.01
C GLU A 111 16.30 -31.27 46.89
N SER A 112 17.20 -30.29 47.04
CA SER A 112 17.87 -30.02 48.32
C SER A 112 18.36 -28.56 48.38
N SER A 113 18.08 -27.96 49.53
CA SER A 113 18.43 -26.64 50.03
C SER A 113 19.93 -26.48 50.31
N GLU A 114 20.51 -25.32 49.95
CA GLU A 114 21.71 -24.80 50.63
C GLU A 114 21.58 -23.29 50.84
N GLU A 115 21.90 -22.93 52.08
CA GLU A 115 21.96 -21.62 52.72
C GLU A 115 23.33 -20.99 52.42
N TYR A 116 23.39 -19.72 52.00
CA TYR A 116 24.65 -18.97 51.97
C TYR A 116 24.47 -17.49 52.29
N THR A 117 25.42 -17.06 53.11
CA THR A 117 25.63 -15.84 53.86
C THR A 117 25.59 -14.54 53.04
N ILE A 118 25.00 -13.50 53.62
CA ILE A 118 25.01 -12.13 53.10
C ILE A 118 26.30 -11.44 53.56
N GLU A 119 27.23 -11.21 52.63
CA GLU A 119 28.25 -10.16 52.77
C GLU A 119 28.14 -9.16 51.61
N GLY A 120 28.10 -7.88 51.99
CA GLY A 120 27.90 -6.77 51.09
C GLY A 120 29.17 -6.36 50.35
N SER A 121 29.00 -6.06 49.06
CA SER A 121 29.73 -5.03 48.32
C SER A 121 28.98 -4.78 47.01
N ILE A 122 27.95 -3.92 47.06
CA ILE A 122 27.29 -3.44 45.83
C ILE A 122 28.26 -2.46 45.17
N GLU A 123 28.98 -2.95 44.16
CA GLU A 123 29.79 -2.12 43.27
C GLU A 123 28.94 -0.97 42.71
N VAL A 124 29.44 0.25 42.88
CA VAL A 124 28.82 1.50 42.40
C VAL A 124 28.63 1.49 40.85
N ALA A 125 29.30 0.58 40.15
CA ALA A 125 29.12 0.31 38.72
C ALA A 125 27.76 -0.34 38.39
N ASP A 126 27.27 -1.26 39.24
CA ASP A 126 26.03 -2.00 38.99
C ASP A 126 24.78 -1.15 39.26
N VAL A 127 24.82 -0.25 40.24
CA VAL A 127 23.72 0.71 40.49
C VAL A 127 23.60 1.71 39.33
N LYS A 128 24.73 2.16 38.75
CA LYS A 128 24.73 3.03 37.56
C LYS A 128 24.19 2.28 36.33
N LYS A 129 24.57 1.00 36.15
CA LYS A 129 24.10 0.14 35.06
C LYS A 129 22.60 -0.15 35.19
N GLN A 130 22.10 -0.48 36.38
CA GLN A 130 20.68 -0.70 36.66
C GLN A 130 19.84 0.59 36.51
N ARG A 131 20.34 1.75 36.96
CA ARG A 131 19.67 3.06 36.72
C ARG A 131 19.64 3.43 35.25
N SER A 132 20.68 3.11 34.48
CA SER A 132 20.70 3.36 33.03
C SER A 132 19.73 2.44 32.28
N LYS A 133 19.64 1.17 32.69
CA LYS A 133 18.69 0.18 32.18
C LYS A 133 17.24 0.59 32.47
N SER A 134 16.93 1.00 33.71
CA SER A 134 15.57 1.43 34.08
C SER A 134 15.16 2.75 33.39
N ARG A 135 16.09 3.68 33.16
CA ARG A 135 15.84 4.90 32.37
C ARG A 135 15.60 4.58 30.90
N ARG A 136 16.34 3.64 30.33
CA ARG A 136 16.16 3.17 28.94
C ARG A 136 14.81 2.49 28.77
N GLU A 137 14.45 1.58 29.67
CA GLU A 137 13.15 0.89 29.69
C GLU A 137 11.99 1.89 29.86
N LYS A 138 12.12 2.89 30.75
CA LYS A 138 11.13 3.98 30.89
C LYS A 138 11.01 4.87 29.64
N ARG A 139 12.10 5.08 28.89
CA ARG A 139 12.06 5.83 27.62
C ARG A 139 11.45 4.98 26.51
N GLU A 140 11.82 3.71 26.41
CA GLU A 140 11.26 2.75 25.45
C GLU A 140 9.74 2.56 25.68
N SER A 141 9.29 2.50 26.94
CA SER A 141 7.86 2.42 27.27
C SER A 141 7.10 3.70 26.91
N LYS A 142 7.64 4.88 27.22
CA LYS A 142 7.03 6.17 26.81
C LYS A 142 6.94 6.33 25.30
N VAL A 143 8.00 5.96 24.56
CA VAL A 143 8.01 5.97 23.09
C VAL A 143 6.94 5.01 22.54
N SER A 144 6.83 3.81 23.12
CA SER A 144 5.79 2.84 22.78
C SER A 144 4.37 3.39 23.00
N LEU A 145 4.12 4.08 24.13
CA LEU A 145 2.83 4.72 24.40
C LEU A 145 2.50 5.85 23.42
N ALA A 146 3.47 6.74 23.13
CA ALA A 146 3.27 7.84 22.18
C ALA A 146 2.97 7.30 20.77
N GLN A 147 3.69 6.25 20.36
CA GLN A 147 3.48 5.62 19.06
C GLN A 147 2.14 4.90 18.98
N LYS A 148 1.74 4.20 20.05
CA LYS A 148 0.40 3.60 20.17
C LYS A 148 -0.72 4.64 20.11
N SER A 149 -0.53 5.79 20.79
CA SER A 149 -1.48 6.91 20.75
C SER A 149 -1.61 7.50 19.34
N LEU A 150 -0.49 7.77 18.67
CA LEU A 150 -0.48 8.25 17.28
C LEU A 150 -1.17 7.28 16.33
N TRP A 151 -0.94 5.99 16.52
CA TRP A 151 -1.54 4.95 15.70
C TRP A 151 -3.05 4.84 15.88
N LEU A 152 -3.53 4.94 17.12
CA LEU A 152 -4.96 4.96 17.42
C LEU A 152 -5.65 6.20 16.82
N LYS A 153 -5.00 7.37 16.93
CA LYS A 153 -5.42 8.61 16.26
C LYS A 153 -5.52 8.43 14.76
N ALA A 154 -4.46 7.92 14.13
CA ALA A 154 -4.42 7.68 12.69
C ALA A 154 -5.50 6.70 12.20
N LYS A 155 -6.01 5.78 13.05
CA LYS A 155 -7.14 4.92 12.68
C LYS A 155 -8.49 5.65 12.75
N LYS A 156 -8.74 6.35 13.85
CA LYS A 156 -10.07 6.87 14.20
C LYS A 156 -10.36 8.25 13.63
N GLU A 157 -9.35 9.11 13.48
CA GLU A 157 -9.55 10.50 13.09
C GLU A 157 -10.10 10.62 11.65
N PRO A 158 -11.07 11.50 11.38
CA PRO A 158 -11.47 11.85 10.02
C PRO A 158 -10.29 12.39 9.21
N LEU A 159 -10.29 12.17 7.88
CA LEU A 159 -9.19 12.56 7.00
C LEU A 159 -8.83 14.06 7.12
N LYS A 160 -9.84 14.93 7.20
CA LYS A 160 -9.65 16.38 7.38
C LYS A 160 -8.83 16.71 8.63
N VAL A 161 -9.14 16.07 9.76
CA VAL A 161 -8.42 16.27 11.03
C VAL A 161 -7.00 15.71 10.93
N ALA A 162 -6.85 14.54 10.30
CA ALA A 162 -5.54 13.93 10.09
C ALA A 162 -4.60 14.83 9.26
N LEU A 163 -5.12 15.45 8.19
CA LEU A 163 -4.38 16.41 7.36
C LEU A 163 -3.93 17.64 8.15
N GLN A 164 -4.82 18.22 8.97
CA GLN A 164 -4.50 19.34 9.85
C GLN A 164 -3.40 18.97 10.86
N ARG A 165 -3.52 17.80 11.52
CA ARG A 165 -2.54 17.29 12.50
C ARG A 165 -1.12 17.19 11.92
N VAL A 166 -0.98 16.76 10.66
CA VAL A 166 0.34 16.60 10.04
C VAL A 166 0.81 17.84 9.29
N GLY A 167 -0.05 18.86 9.15
CA GLY A 167 0.24 20.08 8.39
C GLY A 167 0.37 19.84 6.89
N ALA A 168 -0.42 18.92 6.34
CA ALA A 168 -0.43 18.58 4.92
C ALA A 168 -1.81 18.87 4.30
N ARG A 169 -1.87 18.83 2.96
CA ARG A 169 -3.09 19.04 2.18
C ARG A 169 -3.26 17.92 1.16
N VAL A 170 -4.49 17.74 0.71
CA VAL A 170 -4.78 16.88 -0.45
C VAL A 170 -3.94 17.35 -1.64
N GLY A 171 -3.30 16.41 -2.34
CA GLY A 171 -2.36 16.70 -3.43
C GLY A 171 -0.90 16.76 -3.01
N ASP A 172 -0.56 16.81 -1.71
CA ASP A 172 0.81 16.58 -1.28
C ASP A 172 1.26 15.14 -1.59
N LYS A 173 2.57 14.90 -1.68
CA LYS A 173 3.09 13.59 -2.06
C LYS A 173 2.69 12.52 -1.06
N ILE A 174 2.18 11.39 -1.54
CA ILE A 174 1.81 10.26 -0.69
C ILE A 174 2.64 9.00 -0.96
N TYR A 175 2.55 8.08 -0.02
CA TYR A 175 3.16 6.75 -0.03
C TYR A 175 2.25 5.80 0.73
N ILE A 176 2.06 4.58 0.21
CA ILE A 176 1.13 3.62 0.79
C ILE A 176 1.88 2.39 1.30
N ARG A 177 1.47 1.90 2.47
CA ARG A 177 1.91 0.60 2.99
C ARG A 177 0.71 -0.29 3.28
N ILE A 178 0.79 -1.55 2.89
CA ILE A 178 -0.22 -2.55 3.19
C ILE A 178 0.39 -3.63 4.07
N PHE A 179 -0.30 -4.01 5.14
CA PHE A 179 0.10 -5.05 6.07
C PHE A 179 -0.98 -6.13 6.10
N LYS A 180 -0.68 -7.29 5.50
CA LYS A 180 -1.65 -8.37 5.34
C LYS A 180 -2.10 -8.95 6.69
N LYS A 181 -1.16 -9.26 7.60
CA LYS A 181 -1.49 -9.87 8.89
C LYS A 181 -2.39 -9.01 9.77
N SER A 182 -2.23 -7.68 9.74
CA SER A 182 -3.08 -6.76 10.52
C SER A 182 -4.28 -6.23 9.75
N SER A 183 -4.44 -6.59 8.46
CA SER A 183 -5.47 -6.06 7.57
C SER A 183 -5.50 -4.52 7.56
N GLU A 184 -4.34 -3.90 7.37
CA GLU A 184 -4.19 -2.45 7.44
C GLU A 184 -3.54 -1.86 6.19
N LEU A 185 -4.09 -0.75 5.73
CA LEU A 185 -3.49 0.13 4.72
C LEU A 185 -3.14 1.46 5.38
N GLU A 186 -1.85 1.81 5.38
CA GLU A 186 -1.37 3.10 5.86
C GLU A 186 -1.15 4.05 4.69
N VAL A 187 -1.65 5.27 4.83
CA VAL A 187 -1.27 6.39 3.98
C VAL A 187 -0.30 7.27 4.74
N TRP A 188 0.85 7.50 4.12
CA TRP A 188 1.89 8.43 4.56
C TRP A 188 1.92 9.62 3.62
N ILE A 189 2.12 10.82 4.15
CA ILE A 189 2.09 12.06 3.38
C ILE A 189 3.33 12.92 3.64
N LYS A 190 3.79 13.61 2.60
CA LYS A 190 4.94 14.51 2.62
C LYS A 190 4.57 15.82 1.93
N ALA A 191 4.21 16.83 2.72
CA ALA A 191 4.08 18.21 2.26
C ALA A 191 5.41 18.77 1.77
N LYS A 192 5.37 19.77 0.88
CA LYS A 192 6.56 20.36 0.24
C LYS A 192 7.64 20.81 1.23
N LYS A 193 7.25 21.34 2.40
CA LYS A 193 8.17 21.82 3.45
C LYS A 193 8.72 20.71 4.37
N MET A 194 8.20 19.48 4.28
CA MET A 194 8.62 18.38 5.14
C MET A 194 9.82 17.64 4.55
N ARG A 195 10.79 17.26 5.38
CA ARG A 195 11.96 16.46 4.94
C ARG A 195 11.60 14.99 4.72
N SER A 196 10.74 14.45 5.59
CA SER A 196 10.30 13.06 5.60
C SER A 196 8.78 12.95 5.56
N TYR A 197 8.28 11.76 5.25
CA TYR A 197 6.86 11.44 5.32
C TYR A 197 6.38 11.36 6.78
N LYS A 198 5.11 11.69 6.99
CA LYS A 198 4.41 11.50 8.27
C LYS A 198 3.23 10.56 8.06
N LEU A 199 2.90 9.75 9.08
CA LEU A 199 1.72 8.91 9.07
C LEU A 199 0.47 9.80 9.06
N LEU A 200 -0.28 9.74 7.97
CA LEU A 200 -1.54 10.47 7.83
C LEU A 200 -2.66 9.68 8.49
N LYS A 201 -2.99 8.51 7.93
CA LYS A 201 -4.15 7.72 8.30
C LYS A 201 -3.93 6.24 8.07
N ILE A 202 -4.63 5.40 8.85
CA ILE A 202 -4.64 3.95 8.72
C ILE A 202 -6.08 3.50 8.47
N TYR A 203 -6.27 2.78 7.38
CA TYR A 203 -7.55 2.22 6.96
C TYR A 203 -7.56 0.72 7.22
N SER A 204 -8.67 0.21 7.74
CA SER A 204 -8.89 -1.23 7.83
C SER A 204 -9.21 -1.79 6.45
N ILE A 205 -8.56 -2.88 6.08
CA ILE A 205 -8.82 -3.63 4.85
C ILE A 205 -9.99 -4.56 5.13
N CYS A 206 -11.04 -4.48 4.32
CA CYS A 206 -12.23 -5.30 4.48
C CYS A 206 -11.96 -6.76 4.11
N LYS A 207 -11.29 -6.99 2.97
CA LYS A 207 -10.93 -8.33 2.51
C LYS A 207 -9.69 -8.33 1.62
N TYR A 208 -8.85 -9.33 1.81
CA TYR A 208 -7.81 -9.73 0.86
C TYR A 208 -7.73 -11.26 0.82
N SER A 209 -7.08 -11.84 -0.19
CA SER A 209 -7.14 -13.29 -0.42
C SER A 209 -5.79 -13.98 -0.19
N GLY A 210 -5.86 -15.24 0.23
CA GLY A 210 -4.72 -16.18 0.18
C GLY A 210 -3.69 -16.04 1.30
N GLY A 211 -3.98 -15.35 2.40
CA GLY A 211 -3.09 -15.29 3.58
C GLY A 211 -1.69 -14.73 3.26
N LEU A 212 -0.68 -15.08 4.07
CA LEU A 212 0.69 -14.58 3.90
C LEU A 212 1.45 -15.28 2.74
N GLY A 213 2.44 -14.58 2.20
CA GLY A 213 3.24 -14.94 1.04
C GLY A 213 2.82 -14.21 -0.24
N PRO A 214 3.72 -14.09 -1.23
CA PRO A 214 3.44 -13.44 -2.50
C PRO A 214 2.47 -14.26 -3.36
N LYS A 215 1.78 -13.55 -4.25
CA LYS A 215 1.09 -14.14 -5.40
C LYS A 215 2.13 -14.67 -6.40
N GLN A 216 1.89 -15.84 -6.98
CA GLN A 216 2.80 -16.47 -7.94
C GLN A 216 2.14 -16.85 -9.26
N ARG A 217 0.85 -17.21 -9.28
CA ARG A 217 0.21 -17.69 -10.51
C ARG A 217 -1.25 -17.30 -10.63
N VAL A 218 -1.78 -17.30 -11.84
CA VAL A 218 -3.23 -17.20 -12.09
C VAL A 218 -3.96 -18.28 -11.27
N GLY A 219 -5.10 -17.94 -10.68
CA GLY A 219 -5.93 -18.89 -9.91
C GLY A 219 -5.44 -19.22 -8.49
N ASP A 220 -4.28 -18.74 -8.04
CA ASP A 220 -3.79 -19.00 -6.67
C ASP A 220 -4.55 -18.26 -5.55
N LYS A 221 -5.51 -17.40 -5.93
CA LYS A 221 -6.35 -16.57 -5.05
C LYS A 221 -5.52 -15.84 -3.98
N LYS A 222 -4.31 -15.38 -4.32
CA LYS A 222 -3.42 -14.64 -3.41
C LYS A 222 -3.29 -13.18 -3.78
N SER A 223 -3.31 -12.33 -2.75
CA SER A 223 -2.88 -10.94 -2.87
C SER A 223 -1.35 -10.83 -2.82
N PRO A 224 -0.74 -9.96 -3.64
CA PRO A 224 0.70 -9.85 -3.78
C PRO A 224 1.40 -9.39 -2.49
N GLU A 225 2.72 -9.58 -2.44
CA GLU A 225 3.62 -8.96 -1.46
C GLU A 225 4.83 -8.43 -2.24
N GLY A 226 5.37 -7.26 -1.89
CA GLY A 226 6.44 -6.64 -2.67
C GLY A 226 6.34 -5.12 -2.78
N PHE A 227 7.07 -4.57 -3.74
CA PHE A 227 7.16 -3.13 -4.00
C PHE A 227 6.50 -2.80 -5.35
N TYR A 228 5.47 -1.97 -5.32
CA TYR A 228 4.62 -1.66 -6.47
C TYR A 228 4.55 -0.14 -6.68
N ARG A 229 4.11 0.28 -7.87
CA ARG A 229 3.95 1.70 -8.21
C ARG A 229 2.64 1.90 -8.96
N VAL A 230 1.88 2.90 -8.52
CA VAL A 230 0.61 3.30 -9.11
C VAL A 230 0.83 4.64 -9.79
N ASN A 231 0.65 4.68 -11.10
CA ASN A 231 0.68 5.93 -11.89
C ASN A 231 -0.75 6.33 -12.27
N TYR A 232 -0.89 7.46 -12.97
CA TYR A 232 -2.22 7.97 -13.36
C TYR A 232 -3.01 6.98 -14.22
N SER A 233 -2.36 6.29 -15.16
CA SER A 233 -3.02 5.27 -16.01
C SER A 233 -3.51 4.03 -15.25
N ALA A 234 -3.05 3.82 -14.02
CA ALA A 234 -3.51 2.72 -13.18
C ALA A 234 -4.82 3.03 -12.45
N LEU A 235 -5.29 4.29 -12.48
CA LEU A 235 -6.56 4.69 -11.89
C LEU A 235 -7.75 4.20 -12.72
N ASN A 236 -8.81 3.79 -12.04
CA ASN A 236 -10.06 3.36 -12.65
C ASN A 236 -11.25 3.95 -11.87
N PRO A 237 -11.72 5.16 -12.25
CA PRO A 237 -12.86 5.79 -11.60
C PRO A 237 -14.19 5.09 -11.94
N LYS A 238 -14.27 4.38 -13.07
CA LYS A 238 -15.48 3.67 -13.54
C LYS A 238 -15.49 2.20 -13.09
N SER A 239 -14.95 1.91 -11.90
CA SER A 239 -14.87 0.55 -11.37
C SER A 239 -16.24 0.00 -10.99
N ASN A 240 -16.54 -1.23 -11.41
CA ASN A 240 -17.72 -1.99 -10.96
C ASN A 240 -17.70 -2.30 -9.44
N PHE A 241 -16.57 -2.06 -8.77
CA PHE A 241 -16.40 -2.23 -7.34
C PHE A 241 -16.32 -0.90 -6.57
N HIS A 242 -16.80 0.19 -7.16
CA HIS A 242 -16.76 1.55 -6.62
C HIS A 242 -15.31 2.04 -6.40
N LEU A 243 -14.79 2.78 -7.38
CA LEU A 243 -13.39 3.23 -7.50
C LEU A 243 -12.36 2.10 -7.42
N SER A 244 -11.27 2.21 -8.17
CA SER A 244 -10.15 1.29 -7.99
C SER A 244 -8.87 1.83 -8.61
N PHE A 245 -7.74 1.30 -8.19
CA PHE A 245 -6.49 1.45 -8.92
C PHE A 245 -5.69 0.16 -8.95
N ASN A 246 -4.98 -0.05 -10.05
CA ASN A 246 -4.16 -1.24 -10.28
C ASN A 246 -2.80 -1.09 -9.60
N LEU A 247 -2.34 -2.10 -8.87
CA LEU A 247 -1.02 -2.14 -8.25
C LEU A 247 0.12 -2.28 -9.27
N GLY A 248 -0.17 -2.72 -10.49
CA GLY A 248 0.86 -2.99 -11.50
C GLY A 248 1.59 -4.31 -11.28
N PHE A 249 0.90 -5.31 -10.69
CA PHE A 249 1.35 -6.70 -10.69
C PHE A 249 1.15 -7.31 -12.08
N PRO A 250 2.10 -8.10 -12.61
CA PRO A 250 3.41 -8.42 -12.02
C PRO A 250 4.40 -7.27 -12.22
N ASN A 251 5.17 -6.92 -11.18
CA ASN A 251 6.29 -5.99 -11.28
C ASN A 251 7.56 -6.67 -11.84
N SER A 252 8.71 -5.99 -11.84
CA SER A 252 9.97 -6.59 -12.35
C SER A 252 10.45 -7.81 -11.53
N TYR A 253 10.22 -7.83 -10.22
CA TYR A 253 10.56 -8.97 -9.35
C TYR A 253 9.68 -10.17 -9.70
N ASP A 254 8.38 -9.93 -9.80
CA ASP A 254 7.39 -10.95 -10.12
C ASP A 254 7.70 -11.58 -11.48
N ARG A 255 7.95 -10.75 -12.51
CA ARG A 255 8.31 -11.22 -13.85
C ARG A 255 9.61 -12.01 -13.87
N TYR A 256 10.64 -11.57 -13.15
CA TYR A 256 11.90 -12.32 -13.05
C TYR A 256 11.70 -13.75 -12.51
N HIS A 257 10.77 -13.92 -11.57
CA HIS A 257 10.47 -15.24 -10.99
C HIS A 257 9.37 -16.00 -11.75
N GLY A 258 8.98 -15.54 -12.94
CA GLY A 258 7.92 -16.16 -13.74
C GLY A 258 6.53 -16.09 -13.12
N TYR A 259 6.28 -15.12 -12.23
CA TYR A 259 4.97 -14.99 -11.61
C TYR A 259 3.93 -14.47 -12.61
N THR A 260 2.75 -15.09 -12.61
CA THR A 260 1.68 -14.81 -13.58
C THR A 260 0.41 -14.27 -12.94
N GLY A 261 -0.37 -13.54 -13.75
CA GLY A 261 -1.60 -12.87 -13.35
C GLY A 261 -1.58 -11.40 -13.72
N SER A 262 -2.66 -10.70 -13.40
CA SER A 262 -2.85 -9.29 -13.71
C SER A 262 -4.00 -8.73 -12.87
N TYR A 263 -4.18 -7.41 -12.91
CA TYR A 263 -5.31 -6.70 -12.29
C TYR A 263 -5.46 -6.93 -10.78
N LEU A 264 -4.34 -6.85 -10.05
CA LEU A 264 -4.37 -6.83 -8.59
C LEU A 264 -4.68 -5.41 -8.14
N MET A 265 -5.93 -5.17 -7.77
CA MET A 265 -6.47 -3.84 -7.50
C MET A 265 -6.51 -3.52 -6.00
N VAL A 266 -6.54 -2.24 -5.68
CA VAL A 266 -7.12 -1.71 -4.44
C VAL A 266 -8.45 -1.04 -4.84
N HIS A 267 -9.56 -1.43 -4.21
CA HIS A 267 -10.90 -1.02 -4.66
C HIS A 267 -11.92 -0.93 -3.51
N GLY A 268 -13.11 -0.38 -3.80
CA GLY A 268 -14.25 -0.33 -2.87
C GLY A 268 -14.93 -1.68 -2.67
N LYS A 269 -16.16 -1.68 -2.15
CA LYS A 269 -16.91 -2.88 -1.72
C LYS A 269 -16.10 -3.77 -0.76
N CYS A 270 -16.68 -4.89 -0.33
CA CYS A 270 -16.04 -5.84 0.59
C CYS A 270 -15.94 -7.27 0.00
N ALA A 271 -15.68 -7.38 -1.31
CA ALA A 271 -15.56 -8.67 -1.99
C ALA A 271 -14.26 -8.73 -2.79
N SER A 272 -13.47 -9.81 -2.65
CA SER A 272 -12.19 -9.95 -3.34
C SER A 272 -11.79 -11.42 -3.55
N VAL A 273 -11.19 -11.71 -4.71
CA VAL A 273 -10.54 -12.97 -5.10
C VAL A 273 -9.07 -12.71 -5.50
N GLY A 274 -8.38 -11.83 -4.76
CA GLY A 274 -6.96 -11.51 -4.98
C GLY A 274 -6.58 -10.04 -4.74
N CYS A 275 -7.54 -9.13 -4.87
CA CYS A 275 -7.39 -7.70 -4.64
C CYS A 275 -7.41 -7.31 -3.15
N TYR A 276 -7.19 -6.03 -2.86
CA TYR A 276 -7.43 -5.42 -1.55
C TYR A 276 -8.73 -4.61 -1.56
N ALA A 277 -9.78 -5.19 -0.97
CA ALA A 277 -11.08 -4.53 -0.85
C ALA A 277 -11.11 -3.65 0.41
N MET A 278 -11.35 -2.36 0.23
CA MET A 278 -11.29 -1.34 1.28
C MET A 278 -12.67 -0.98 1.85
N GLY A 279 -13.74 -1.27 1.12
CA GLY A 279 -15.06 -0.68 1.35
C GLY A 279 -15.15 0.76 0.82
N ASP A 280 -16.36 1.19 0.48
CA ASP A 280 -16.61 2.41 -0.30
C ASP A 280 -16.06 3.67 0.40
N ARG A 281 -16.41 3.85 1.68
CA ARG A 281 -15.94 5.00 2.47
C ARG A 281 -14.42 5.12 2.55
N ASN A 282 -13.71 3.99 2.64
CA ASN A 282 -12.24 4.02 2.74
C ASN A 282 -11.61 4.26 1.37
N ILE A 283 -12.15 3.66 0.31
CA ILE A 283 -11.58 3.85 -1.03
C ILE A 283 -11.83 5.27 -1.54
N ASP A 284 -12.93 5.93 -1.19
CA ASP A 284 -13.16 7.34 -1.54
C ASP A 284 -11.98 8.24 -1.12
N ASP A 285 -11.61 8.14 0.16
CA ASP A 285 -10.46 8.86 0.72
C ASP A 285 -9.15 8.46 0.01
N ILE A 286 -8.87 7.16 -0.08
CA ILE A 286 -7.60 6.64 -0.59
C ILE A 286 -7.44 7.00 -2.07
N TYR A 287 -8.47 6.77 -2.87
CA TYR A 287 -8.49 7.08 -4.29
C TYR A 287 -8.32 8.58 -4.52
N MET A 288 -9.06 9.43 -3.80
CA MET A 288 -8.89 10.88 -3.89
C MET A 288 -7.45 11.30 -3.56
N LEU A 289 -6.86 10.76 -2.48
CA LEU A 289 -5.47 11.09 -2.11
C LEU A 289 -4.47 10.67 -3.18
N VAL A 290 -4.62 9.48 -3.77
CA VAL A 290 -3.78 8.98 -4.86
C VAL A 290 -3.96 9.86 -6.10
N GLU A 291 -5.18 10.04 -6.56
CA GLU A 291 -5.51 10.82 -7.76
C GLU A 291 -4.95 12.24 -7.64
N LYS A 292 -5.22 12.94 -6.52
CA LYS A 292 -4.78 14.32 -6.35
C LYS A 292 -3.27 14.45 -6.21
N ALA A 293 -2.59 13.49 -5.58
CA ALA A 293 -1.13 13.50 -5.54
C ALA A 293 -0.53 13.34 -6.95
N LEU A 294 -1.10 12.44 -7.77
CA LEU A 294 -0.67 12.21 -9.14
C LEU A 294 -0.92 13.44 -10.03
N LEU A 295 -2.12 14.02 -9.96
CA LEU A 295 -2.46 15.26 -10.67
C LEU A 295 -1.59 16.46 -10.23
N ASN A 296 -1.11 16.47 -8.99
CA ASN A 296 -0.24 17.51 -8.46
C ASN A 296 1.27 17.21 -8.68
N GLY A 297 1.59 16.39 -9.67
CA GLY A 297 2.96 16.19 -10.15
C GLY A 297 3.76 15.07 -9.47
N GLN A 298 3.14 14.25 -8.62
CA GLN A 298 3.77 12.99 -8.22
C GLN A 298 3.67 11.98 -9.39
N LEU A 299 4.78 11.64 -10.04
CA LEU A 299 4.76 10.74 -11.22
C LEU A 299 4.15 9.35 -10.94
N SER A 300 4.40 8.82 -9.74
CA SER A 300 3.81 7.57 -9.27
C SER A 300 3.76 7.55 -7.74
N VAL A 301 2.75 6.88 -7.19
CA VAL A 301 2.65 6.56 -5.76
C VAL A 301 3.26 5.18 -5.54
N ASP A 302 4.33 5.10 -4.74
CA ASP A 302 4.87 3.82 -4.30
C ASP A 302 3.90 3.15 -3.31
N VAL A 303 3.64 1.86 -3.53
CA VAL A 303 2.78 1.01 -2.69
C VAL A 303 3.59 -0.19 -2.24
N HIS A 304 3.92 -0.24 -0.96
CA HIS A 304 4.72 -1.32 -0.39
C HIS A 304 3.82 -2.29 0.38
N ILE A 305 3.90 -3.59 0.06
CA ILE A 305 2.98 -4.60 0.58
C ILE A 305 3.78 -5.63 1.37
N PHE A 306 3.51 -5.72 2.66
CA PHE A 306 4.23 -6.54 3.61
C PHE A 306 3.34 -7.64 4.21
N PRO A 307 3.91 -8.80 4.56
CA PRO A 307 3.16 -9.86 5.23
C PRO A 307 2.69 -9.41 6.62
N PHE A 308 3.50 -8.64 7.34
CA PHE A 308 3.26 -8.12 8.67
C PHE A 308 4.21 -6.95 8.94
N ARG A 309 4.03 -6.24 10.07
CA ARG A 309 5.00 -5.23 10.53
C ARG A 309 6.32 -5.94 10.87
N MET A 310 7.34 -5.77 10.02
CA MET A 310 8.51 -6.67 9.94
C MET A 310 9.57 -6.40 11.01
N SER A 311 9.17 -6.29 12.29
CA SER A 311 10.11 -6.21 13.41
C SER A 311 10.98 -7.47 13.48
N LYS A 312 12.19 -7.37 14.06
CA LYS A 312 13.09 -8.53 14.22
C LYS A 312 12.40 -9.70 14.94
N PRO A 313 11.68 -9.50 16.06
CA PRO A 313 10.96 -10.58 16.72
C PRO A 313 9.81 -11.15 15.88
N ALA A 314 9.08 -10.31 15.12
CA ALA A 314 8.01 -10.79 14.26
C ALA A 314 8.52 -11.69 13.14
N LEU A 315 9.62 -11.31 12.48
CA LEU A 315 10.23 -12.11 11.42
C LEU A 315 10.81 -13.42 11.94
N ALA A 316 11.40 -13.43 13.14
CA ALA A 316 11.99 -14.63 13.75
C ALA A 316 10.98 -15.78 13.93
N LYS A 317 9.71 -15.45 14.21
CA LYS A 317 8.60 -16.44 14.32
C LYS A 317 8.38 -17.25 13.04
N TYR A 318 8.86 -16.78 11.90
CA TYR A 318 8.66 -17.40 10.59
C TYR A 318 9.93 -18.02 10.00
N ARG A 319 10.95 -18.30 10.81
CA ARG A 319 12.26 -18.80 10.33
C ARG A 319 12.18 -20.08 9.47
N LYS A 320 11.20 -20.94 9.73
CA LYS A 320 10.95 -22.18 8.98
C LYS A 320 9.96 -22.01 7.82
N ASN A 321 9.40 -20.82 7.60
CA ASN A 321 8.42 -20.60 6.53
C ASN A 321 9.12 -20.57 5.15
N ARG A 322 8.50 -21.16 4.12
CA ARG A 322 9.02 -21.15 2.74
C ARG A 322 9.31 -19.75 2.19
N TRP A 323 8.61 -18.72 2.66
CA TRP A 323 8.78 -17.33 2.25
C TRP A 323 9.84 -16.56 3.04
N TYR A 324 10.51 -17.21 4.00
CA TYR A 324 11.43 -16.53 4.91
C TYR A 324 12.57 -15.81 4.17
N LYS A 325 13.17 -16.43 3.15
CA LYS A 325 14.24 -15.80 2.34
C LYS A 325 13.73 -14.55 1.61
N PHE A 326 12.55 -14.64 0.99
CA PHE A 326 11.88 -13.50 0.36
C PHE A 326 11.57 -12.39 1.37
N TRP A 327 11.01 -12.73 2.54
CA TRP A 327 10.70 -11.77 3.59
C TRP A 327 11.95 -11.12 4.20
N LYS A 328 13.08 -11.84 4.30
CA LYS A 328 14.35 -11.22 4.68
C LYS A 328 14.78 -10.13 3.69
N ASN A 329 14.61 -10.36 2.39
CA ASN A 329 14.94 -9.36 1.38
C ASN A 329 13.94 -8.19 1.37
N LEU A 330 12.64 -8.48 1.48
CA LEU A 330 11.58 -7.47 1.62
C LEU A 330 11.79 -6.56 2.85
N LYS A 331 12.27 -7.13 3.96
CA LYS A 331 12.58 -6.41 5.19
C LYS A 331 13.62 -5.29 4.99
N VAL A 332 14.54 -5.42 4.04
CA VAL A 332 15.53 -4.37 3.76
C VAL A 332 14.85 -3.07 3.36
N GLY A 333 13.83 -3.13 2.49
CA GLY A 333 13.06 -1.95 2.09
C GLY A 333 12.11 -1.46 3.18
N TYR A 334 11.57 -2.38 3.98
CA TYR A 334 10.80 -2.03 5.18
C TYR A 334 11.63 -1.19 6.16
N ASP A 335 12.80 -1.68 6.56
CA ASP A 335 13.69 -1.01 7.52
C ASP A 335 14.23 0.31 6.98
N ALA A 336 14.54 0.37 5.67
CA ALA A 336 15.01 1.59 5.04
C ALA A 336 14.00 2.75 5.21
N PHE A 337 12.70 2.48 5.12
CA PHE A 337 11.67 3.48 5.39
C PHE A 337 11.48 3.75 6.89
N GLU A 338 11.43 2.72 7.73
CA GLU A 338 11.24 2.90 9.19
C GLU A 338 12.33 3.77 9.84
N ASN A 339 13.56 3.70 9.31
CA ASN A 339 14.69 4.44 9.89
C ASN A 339 14.66 5.95 9.61
N ASN A 340 14.06 6.39 8.50
CA ASN A 340 14.17 7.79 8.04
C ASN A 340 12.86 8.40 7.52
N HIS A 341 11.79 7.61 7.43
CA HIS A 341 10.52 7.94 6.81
C HIS A 341 10.68 8.59 5.42
N ARG A 342 11.64 8.12 4.63
CA ARG A 342 11.83 8.44 3.21
C ARG A 342 11.60 7.18 2.41
N VAL A 343 10.78 7.27 1.36
CA VAL A 343 10.53 6.14 0.47
C VAL A 343 11.85 5.73 -0.18
N PRO A 344 12.34 4.50 0.04
CA PRO A 344 13.59 4.06 -0.55
C PRO A 344 13.40 3.78 -2.04
N ARG A 345 14.45 3.99 -2.84
CA ARG A 345 14.45 3.52 -4.22
C ARG A 345 14.72 2.02 -4.21
N VAL A 346 13.75 1.27 -4.70
CA VAL A 346 13.86 -0.19 -4.89
C VAL A 346 13.97 -0.51 -6.36
N ILE A 347 14.95 -1.34 -6.69
CA ILE A 347 15.12 -1.98 -8.00
C ILE A 347 15.25 -3.50 -7.82
N VAL A 348 15.22 -4.24 -8.93
CA VAL A 348 15.40 -5.69 -8.95
C VAL A 348 16.65 -6.01 -9.73
N GLU A 349 17.53 -6.81 -9.14
CA GLU A 349 18.81 -7.26 -9.69
C GLU A 349 19.02 -8.70 -9.21
N ASP A 350 19.39 -9.61 -10.13
CA ASP A 350 19.59 -11.04 -9.87
C ASP A 350 18.45 -11.71 -9.07
N GLY A 351 17.20 -11.36 -9.41
CA GLY A 351 16.02 -11.88 -8.72
C GLY A 351 15.88 -11.41 -7.27
N ARG A 352 16.52 -10.30 -6.89
CA ARG A 352 16.45 -9.76 -5.52
C ARG A 352 16.16 -8.28 -5.54
N TYR A 353 15.47 -7.80 -4.52
CA TYR A 353 15.34 -6.37 -4.27
C TYR A 353 16.68 -5.77 -3.83
N ARG A 354 17.10 -4.73 -4.53
CA ARG A 354 18.18 -3.82 -4.09
C ARG A 354 17.57 -2.51 -3.65
N VAL A 355 17.95 -2.08 -2.46
CA VAL A 355 17.36 -0.92 -1.79
C VAL A 355 18.45 0.14 -1.65
N SER A 356 18.16 1.33 -2.15
CA SER A 356 19.03 2.49 -2.01
C SER A 356 18.25 3.66 -1.40
N ILE A 357 18.88 4.37 -0.47
CA ILE A 357 18.34 5.59 0.11
C ILE A 357 19.08 6.74 -0.57
N ARG A 358 18.38 7.51 -1.40
CA ARG A 358 18.94 8.78 -1.89
C ARG A 358 19.15 9.69 -0.67
N ARG A 359 20.38 10.18 -0.48
CA ARG A 359 20.75 11.10 0.60
C ARG A 359 19.95 12.40 0.53
#